data_AF-A0A117SRE0-F1
#
_entry.id   AF-A0A117SRE0-F1
#
_cell.length_a   1.000
_cell.length_b   1.000
_cell.length_c   1.000
_cell.angle_alpha   90.00
_cell.angle_beta   90.00
_cell.angle_gamma   90.00
#
_symmetry.space_group_name_H-M   'P 1'
#
loop_
_entity.id
_entity.type
_entity.pdbx_description
1 polymer ?
#
loop_
_entity_poly.entity_id
_entity_poly.type
_entity_poly.pdbx_seq_one_letter_code
_entity_poly.pdbx_strand_id
1 'polypeptide(L)'
;MGLAGDSLNLTDLEKKILAHIYKYGPDTPWLLARRLLGSAGWRPIVPEDEVEEACRHLVQLGLLQEFRGSLKGKVTSSVKPWLKVKQHNPERRGRGIYYDLTKQGRRVAGYIWKNEVRRMKNFKSS
;
A
#
# COMPACT_ATOMS: atom_id res chain seq x y z
N MET A 1 15.02 -12.25 19.00
CA MET A 1 14.49 -11.87 17.67
C MET A 1 13.27 -10.99 17.89
N GLY A 2 13.43 -9.66 17.87
CA GLY A 2 12.33 -8.71 18.05
C GLY A 2 11.52 -8.55 16.77
N LEU A 3 10.20 -8.58 16.90
CA LEU A 3 9.25 -8.50 15.79
C LEU A 3 9.22 -7.07 15.26
N ALA A 4 9.68 -6.88 14.02
CA ALA A 4 9.91 -5.57 13.40
C ALA A 4 8.66 -4.67 13.26
N GLY A 5 7.46 -5.16 13.57
CA GLY A 5 6.23 -4.36 13.56
C GLY A 5 5.93 -3.67 14.90
N ASP A 6 6.26 -4.33 16.02
CA ASP A 6 5.95 -3.80 17.37
C ASP A 6 6.92 -2.69 17.78
N SER A 7 8.13 -2.67 17.21
CA SER A 7 9.15 -1.64 17.48
C SER A 7 8.89 -0.30 16.79
N LEU A 8 7.98 -0.26 15.81
CA LEU A 8 7.76 0.91 14.94
C LEU A 8 6.52 1.72 15.30
N ASN A 9 5.80 1.40 16.38
CA ASN A 9 4.59 2.12 16.84
C ASN A 9 3.62 2.47 15.70
N LEU A 10 3.36 1.51 14.80
CA LEU A 10 2.47 1.72 13.66
C LEU A 10 0.99 1.69 14.10
N THR A 11 0.22 2.67 13.64
CA THR A 11 -1.23 2.73 13.81
C THR A 11 -1.94 1.63 13.02
N ASP A 12 -3.18 1.31 13.39
CA ASP A 12 -4.00 0.35 12.65
C ASP A 12 -4.19 0.73 11.18
N LEU A 13 -4.30 2.02 10.87
CA LEU A 13 -4.45 2.52 9.51
C LEU A 13 -3.20 2.23 8.67
N GLU A 14 -2.02 2.54 9.20
CA GLU A 14 -0.74 2.31 8.53
C GLU A 14 -0.48 0.84 8.29
N LYS A 15 -0.77 0.00 9.29
CA LYS A 15 -0.69 -1.46 9.14
C LYS A 15 -1.58 -1.96 8.02
N LYS A 16 -2.81 -1.45 7.93
CA LYS A 16 -3.76 -1.78 6.85
C LYS A 16 -3.26 -1.29 5.48
N ILE A 17 -2.67 -0.10 5.39
CA ILE A 17 -2.09 0.45 4.16
C ILE A 17 -0.94 -0.44 3.68
N LEU A 18 0.02 -0.77 4.56
CA LEU A 18 1.14 -1.65 4.25
C LEU A 18 0.65 -3.01 3.76
N ALA A 19 -0.30 -3.60 4.47
CA ALA A 19 -0.90 -4.88 4.13
C ALA A 19 -1.67 -4.84 2.79
N HIS A 20 -2.36 -3.73 2.50
CA HIS A 20 -3.05 -3.51 1.23
C HIS A 20 -2.05 -3.47 0.07
N ILE A 21 -1.02 -2.62 0.16
CA ILE A 21 -0.01 -2.48 -0.89
C ILE A 21 0.76 -3.80 -1.09
N TYR A 22 1.00 -4.57 -0.03
CA TYR A 22 1.63 -5.88 -0.10
C TYR A 22 0.82 -6.88 -0.93
N LYS A 23 -0.50 -6.91 -0.75
CA LYS A 23 -1.39 -7.86 -1.41
C LYS A 23 -1.82 -7.43 -2.81
N TYR A 24 -2.19 -6.16 -2.96
CA TYR A 24 -2.84 -5.63 -4.17
C TYR A 24 -1.89 -4.82 -5.07
N GLY A 25 -0.76 -4.37 -4.50
CA GLY A 25 0.23 -3.56 -5.18
C GLY A 25 0.12 -2.07 -4.84
N PRO A 26 1.08 -1.27 -5.35
CA PRO A 26 1.14 0.19 -5.26
C PRO A 26 -0.14 0.87 -5.68
N ASP A 27 -0.50 1.86 -4.88
CA ASP A 27 -1.72 2.62 -5.08
C ASP A 27 -1.56 4.09 -4.69
N THR A 28 -2.59 4.88 -4.97
CA THR A 28 -2.67 6.29 -4.59
C THR A 28 -3.46 6.46 -3.28
N PRO A 29 -3.23 7.52 -2.50
CA PRO A 29 -4.00 7.81 -1.28
C PRO A 29 -5.52 7.81 -1.53
N TRP A 30 -5.96 8.43 -2.63
CA TRP A 30 -7.35 8.45 -3.06
C TRP A 30 -7.96 7.05 -3.22
N LEU A 31 -7.22 6.11 -3.84
CA LEU A 31 -7.67 4.74 -4.04
C LEU A 31 -7.61 3.94 -2.73
N LEU A 32 -6.56 4.13 -1.93
CA LEU A 32 -6.41 3.51 -0.60
C LEU A 32 -7.58 3.89 0.32
N ALA A 33 -7.96 5.16 0.37
CA ALA A 33 -9.09 5.65 1.16
C ALA A 33 -10.41 4.93 0.85
N ARG A 34 -10.59 4.44 -0.39
CA ARG A 34 -11.83 3.80 -0.88
C ARG A 34 -11.76 2.28 -0.90
N ARG A 35 -10.57 1.71 -1.11
CA ARG A 35 -10.38 0.27 -1.41
C ARG A 35 -9.55 -0.47 -0.38
N LEU A 36 -9.25 0.14 0.77
CA LEU A 36 -8.42 -0.45 1.81
C LEU A 36 -8.82 -1.90 2.10
N LEU A 37 -7.83 -2.80 2.10
CA LEU A 37 -7.97 -4.26 2.25
C LEU A 37 -8.98 -5.00 1.33
N GLY A 38 -9.33 -4.41 0.19
CA GLY A 38 -10.21 -5.03 -0.81
C GLY A 38 -11.69 -4.71 -0.63
N SER A 39 -12.01 -3.69 0.17
CA SER A 39 -13.37 -3.16 0.24
C SER A 39 -13.78 -2.57 -1.11
N ALA A 40 -15.01 -2.84 -1.53
CA ALA A 40 -15.58 -2.33 -2.78
C ALA A 40 -16.68 -1.32 -2.43
N GLY A 41 -16.34 -0.03 -2.44
CA GLY A 41 -17.28 1.05 -2.14
C GLY A 41 -16.93 2.33 -2.91
N TRP A 42 -17.96 3.12 -3.22
CA TRP A 42 -17.80 4.46 -3.80
C TRP A 42 -17.45 5.51 -2.73
N ARG A 43 -17.87 5.28 -1.49
CA ARG A 43 -17.57 6.15 -0.34
C ARG A 43 -16.19 5.81 0.25
N PRO A 44 -15.40 6.82 0.63
CA PRO A 44 -14.17 6.58 1.38
C PRO A 44 -14.50 5.93 2.73
N ILE A 45 -13.73 4.91 3.08
CA ILE A 45 -13.82 4.19 4.36
C ILE A 45 -13.03 4.91 5.44
N VAL A 46 -11.97 5.62 5.00
CA VAL A 46 -11.10 6.45 5.81
C VAL A 46 -10.98 7.80 5.11
N PRO A 47 -10.98 8.94 5.83
CA PRO A 47 -10.72 10.25 5.25
C PRO A 47 -9.41 10.26 4.45
N GLU A 48 -9.41 10.95 3.31
CA GLU A 48 -8.25 10.99 2.42
C GLU A 48 -7.04 11.66 3.09
N ASP A 49 -7.27 12.69 3.90
CA ASP A 49 -6.23 13.40 4.65
C ASP A 49 -5.50 12.49 5.65
N GLU A 50 -6.24 11.62 6.35
CA GLU A 50 -5.65 10.64 7.27
C GLU A 50 -4.81 9.60 6.52
N VAL A 51 -5.26 9.19 5.33
CA VAL A 51 -4.51 8.25 4.48
C VAL A 51 -3.26 8.91 3.93
N GLU A 52 -3.30 10.17 3.54
CA GLU A 52 -2.12 10.91 3.13
C GLU A 52 -1.11 11.03 4.27
N GLU A 53 -1.54 11.41 5.47
CA GLU A 53 -0.65 11.56 6.61
C GLU A 53 -0.01 10.23 7.02
N ALA A 54 -0.81 9.15 7.04
CA ALA A 54 -0.30 7.79 7.27
C ALA A 54 0.71 7.37 6.19
N CYS A 55 0.44 7.66 4.91
CA CYS A 55 1.38 7.39 3.83
C CYS A 55 2.68 8.20 3.99
N ARG A 56 2.61 9.47 4.38
CA ARG A 56 3.79 10.33 4.63
C ARG A 56 4.63 9.80 5.79
N HIS A 57 3.99 9.43 6.90
CA HIS A 57 4.69 8.86 8.05
C HIS A 57 5.36 7.52 7.70
N LEU A 58 4.68 6.65 6.95
CA LEU A 58 5.27 5.41 6.44
C LEU A 58 6.45 5.61 5.48
N VAL A 59 6.46 6.70 4.72
CA VAL A 59 7.62 7.11 3.90
C VAL A 59 8.76 7.59 4.77
N GLN A 60 8.49 8.40 5.80
CA GLN A 60 9.50 8.85 6.76
C GLN A 60 10.17 7.67 7.49
N LEU A 61 9.39 6.63 7.82
CA LEU A 61 9.89 5.39 8.40
C LEU A 61 10.65 4.49 7.40
N GLY A 62 10.73 4.87 6.13
CA GLY A 62 11.39 4.10 5.08
C GLY A 62 10.68 2.79 4.72
N LEU A 63 9.40 2.64 5.08
CA LEU A 63 8.58 1.48 4.77
C LEU A 63 7.89 1.62 3.41
N LEU A 64 7.49 2.85 3.06
CA LEU A 64 6.98 3.21 1.75
C LEU A 64 7.99 4.08 0.99
N GLN A 65 7.86 4.08 -0.33
CA GLN A 65 8.56 4.99 -1.22
C GLN A 65 7.55 5.68 -2.15
N GLU A 66 7.73 6.99 -2.32
CA GLU A 66 6.94 7.78 -3.25
C GLU A 66 7.49 7.66 -4.66
N PHE A 67 6.60 7.41 -5.62
CA PHE A 67 6.88 7.53 -7.03
C PHE A 67 6.14 8.75 -7.59
N ARG A 68 6.91 9.80 -7.86
CA ARG A 68 6.44 11.01 -8.54
C ARG A 68 7.03 11.03 -9.96
N GLY A 69 6.22 10.69 -10.97
CA GLY A 69 6.67 10.79 -12.36
C GLY A 69 5.91 9.90 -13.35
N SER A 70 6.16 10.14 -14.64
CA SER A 70 5.72 9.23 -15.71
C SER A 70 6.59 7.98 -15.68
N LEU A 71 5.99 6.78 -15.66
CA LEU A 71 6.67 5.49 -15.87
C LEU A 71 7.23 5.35 -17.31
N LYS A 72 7.60 6.46 -17.98
CA LYS A 72 8.15 6.47 -19.34
C LYS A 72 9.64 6.15 -19.26
N GLY A 73 10.04 5.00 -19.81
CA GLY A 73 11.42 4.73 -20.21
C GLY A 73 12.35 4.09 -19.17
N LYS A 74 11.89 3.69 -17.98
CA LYS A 74 12.72 3.00 -16.97
C LYS A 74 12.21 1.59 -16.64
N VAL A 75 11.95 0.78 -17.66
CA VAL A 75 11.49 -0.61 -17.48
C VAL A 75 12.60 -1.56 -17.90
N THR A 76 13.58 -1.79 -17.01
CA THR A 76 14.42 -2.97 -17.11
C THR A 76 13.59 -4.20 -16.72
N SER A 77 13.91 -5.35 -17.31
CA SER A 77 13.13 -6.60 -17.35
C SER A 77 12.66 -7.19 -16.01
N SER A 78 13.05 -6.61 -14.87
CA SER A 78 12.75 -7.10 -13.51
C SER A 78 11.54 -6.44 -12.83
N VAL A 79 10.83 -5.52 -13.48
CA VAL A 79 9.65 -4.84 -12.90
C VAL A 79 8.36 -5.64 -13.12
N LYS A 80 7.55 -5.78 -12.05
CA LYS A 80 6.34 -6.63 -11.97
C LYS A 80 5.29 -6.33 -13.06
N PRO A 81 4.64 -7.35 -13.66
CA PRO A 81 3.72 -7.21 -14.79
C PRO A 81 2.57 -6.19 -14.63
N TRP A 82 2.06 -5.99 -13.42
CA TRP A 82 0.95 -5.06 -13.17
C TRP A 82 1.33 -3.57 -13.42
N LEU A 83 2.62 -3.21 -13.29
CA LEU A 83 3.14 -1.88 -13.68
C LEU A 83 3.10 -1.68 -15.20
N LYS A 84 3.38 -2.74 -15.96
CA LYS A 84 3.29 -2.74 -17.42
C LYS A 84 1.82 -2.65 -17.89
N VAL A 85 0.91 -3.36 -17.22
CA VAL A 85 -0.54 -3.30 -17.52
C VAL A 85 -1.10 -1.88 -17.32
N LYS A 86 -0.66 -1.14 -16.30
CA LYS A 86 -1.06 0.25 -16.09
C LYS A 86 -0.34 1.24 -17.05
N GLN A 87 0.84 0.90 -17.54
CA GLN A 87 1.53 1.70 -18.58
C GLN A 87 0.73 1.76 -19.89
N HIS A 88 -0.01 0.69 -20.22
CA HIS A 88 -0.82 0.57 -21.43
C HIS A 88 -2.17 1.33 -21.38
N ASN A 89 -2.56 1.90 -20.23
CA ASN A 89 -3.80 2.66 -20.07
C ASN A 89 -3.53 4.13 -19.66
N PRO A 90 -3.05 4.97 -20.59
CA PRO A 90 -2.66 6.35 -20.32
C PRO A 90 -3.83 7.30 -19.96
N GLU A 91 -5.08 6.95 -20.29
CA GLU A 91 -6.26 7.80 -19.99
C GLU A 91 -6.74 7.70 -18.53
N ARG A 92 -6.27 6.71 -17.76
CA ARG A 92 -6.54 6.59 -16.31
C ARG A 92 -5.45 7.23 -15.44
N ARG A 93 -4.58 8.05 -16.03
CA ARG A 93 -3.53 8.80 -15.31
C ARG A 93 -4.14 9.96 -14.54
N GLY A 94 -4.62 9.71 -13.33
CA GLY A 94 -4.74 10.77 -12.34
C GLY A 94 -3.35 11.37 -12.08
N ARG A 95 -3.25 12.70 -11.98
CA ARG A 95 -2.06 13.37 -11.41
C ARG A 95 -1.96 12.87 -9.96
N GLY A 96 -1.04 11.96 -9.66
CA GLY A 96 -1.01 11.32 -8.34
C GLY A 96 0.36 10.81 -7.94
N ILE A 97 0.65 10.96 -6.65
CA ILE A 97 1.78 10.31 -5.97
C ILE A 97 1.39 8.85 -5.73
N TYR A 98 2.23 7.91 -6.14
CA TYR A 98 2.04 6.49 -5.86
C TYR A 98 2.96 6.05 -4.74
N TYR A 99 2.46 5.17 -3.88
CA TYR A 99 3.25 4.58 -2.79
C TYR A 99 3.51 3.09 -3.06
N ASP A 100 4.77 2.68 -3.05
CA ASP A 100 5.17 1.26 -3.09
C ASP A 100 5.93 0.88 -1.82
N LEU A 101 6.01 -0.41 -1.53
CA LEU A 101 6.79 -0.94 -0.43
C LEU A 101 8.28 -1.02 -0.77
N THR A 102 9.09 -0.44 0.12
CA THR A 102 10.53 -0.66 0.13
C THR A 102 10.87 -2.11 0.49
N LYS A 103 12.14 -2.50 0.39
CA LYS A 103 12.60 -3.85 0.81
C LYS A 103 12.28 -4.12 2.28
N GLN A 104 12.41 -3.11 3.15
CA GLN A 104 12.04 -3.19 4.56
C GLN A 104 10.53 -3.22 4.73
N GLY A 105 9.80 -2.34 4.04
CA GLY A 105 8.34 -2.30 4.02
C GLY A 105 7.72 -3.66 3.66
N ARG A 106 8.26 -4.37 2.67
CA ARG A 106 7.77 -5.70 2.28
C ARG A 106 7.91 -6.74 3.39
N ARG A 107 8.98 -6.68 4.18
CA ARG A 107 9.18 -7.60 5.32
C ARG A 107 8.14 -7.34 6.40
N VAL A 108 7.98 -6.06 6.78
CA VAL A 108 7.02 -5.63 7.80
C VAL A 108 5.58 -5.90 7.35
N ALA A 109 5.21 -5.50 6.13
CA ALA A 109 3.88 -5.71 5.57
C ALA A 109 3.54 -7.20 5.42
N GLY A 110 4.51 -8.05 5.05
CA GLY A 110 4.32 -9.49 4.99
C GLY A 110 4.05 -10.12 6.36
N TYR A 111 4.70 -9.61 7.41
CA TYR A 111 4.42 -10.03 8.79
C TYR A 111 3.01 -9.62 9.23
N ILE A 112 2.64 -8.35 9.01
CA ILE A 112 1.30 -7.81 9.35
C ILE A 112 0.21 -8.58 8.59
N TRP A 113 0.39 -8.82 7.29
CA TRP A 113 -0.59 -9.54 6.48
C TRP A 113 -0.86 -10.94 7.02
N LYS A 114 0.19 -11.68 7.41
CA LYS A 114 0.08 -13.06 7.90
C LYS A 114 -0.54 -13.12 9.30
N ASN A 115 -0.12 -12.26 10.22
CA ASN A 115 -0.49 -12.38 11.63
C ASN A 115 -1.74 -11.61 12.01
N GLU A 116 -1.99 -10.47 11.37
CA GLU A 116 -3.09 -9.57 11.74
C GLU A 116 -4.24 -9.69 10.71
N VAL A 117 -3.97 -9.43 9.44
CA VAL A 117 -5.04 -9.33 8.42
C VAL A 117 -5.63 -10.67 8.02
N ARG A 118 -4.79 -11.69 7.73
CA ARG A 118 -5.27 -13.03 7.36
C ARG A 118 -6.01 -13.69 8.52
N ARG A 119 -5.54 -13.48 9.75
CA ARG A 119 -6.19 -14.00 10.96
C ARG A 119 -7.56 -13.37 11.19
N MET A 120 -7.69 -12.06 10.96
CA MET A 120 -8.97 -11.34 11.07
C MET A 120 -10.00 -11.75 10.01
N LYS A 121 -9.56 -12.05 8.77
CA LYS A 121 -10.45 -12.58 7.72
C LYS A 121 -10.97 -13.97 8.06
N ASN A 122 -10.13 -14.85 8.61
CA ASN A 122 -10.56 -16.18 9.03
C ASN A 122 -11.55 -16.16 10.20
N PHE A 123 -11.48 -15.16 11.10
CA PHE A 123 -12.36 -15.08 12.27
C PHE A 123 -13.79 -14.60 11.93
N LYS A 124 -13.97 -13.81 10.85
CA LYS A 124 -15.29 -13.34 10.40
C LYS A 124 -16.08 -14.36 9.57
N SER A 125 -15.53 -15.56 9.37
CA SER A 125 -16.13 -16.64 8.56
C SER A 125 -16.47 -17.88 9.39
N SER A 126 -16.50 -17.75 10.73
CA SER A 126 -17.02 -18.72 11.69
C SER A 126 -18.19 -18.09 12.44
#